data_AF-A0A3L6JQW3-F1
#
_entry.id   AF-A0A3L6JQW3-F1
#
_cell.length_a   1.000
_cell.length_b   1.000
_cell.length_c   1.000
_cell.angle_alpha   90.00
_cell.angle_beta   90.00
_cell.angle_gamma   90.00
#
_symmetry.space_group_name_H-M   'P 1'
#
loop_
_entity.id
_entity.type
_entity.pdbx_description
1 polymer ?
#
loop_
_entity_poly.entity_id
_entity_poly.type
_entity_poly.pdbx_seq_one_letter_code
_entity_poly.pdbx_strand_id
1 'polypeptide(L)'
;MPVYLEFNESTSQFFETTRNSADNAILLSIDGNQKKLVMTVPAGKSMISRRAAERLARGITKSGFLCNDGGRVGRDHDLEVVGEGGQLPDRLRESPREVY
;
A
#
# COMPACT_ATOMS: atom_id res chain seq x y z
N MET A 1 -1.38 -15.11 -9.34
CA MET A 1 -2.42 -14.11 -9.64
C MET A 1 -2.17 -12.90 -8.78
N PRO A 2 -2.35 -11.67 -9.29
CA PRO A 2 -2.18 -10.47 -8.48
C PRO A 2 -3.26 -10.40 -7.40
N VAL A 3 -2.86 -10.04 -6.17
CA VAL A 3 -3.77 -9.76 -5.07
C VAL A 3 -4.03 -8.27 -5.02
N TYR A 4 -5.28 -7.86 -4.93
CA TYR A 4 -5.64 -6.44 -4.81
C TYR A 4 -6.13 -6.15 -3.41
N LEU A 5 -5.58 -5.11 -2.80
CA LEU A 5 -6.00 -4.60 -1.51
C LEU A 5 -6.50 -3.17 -1.65
N GLU A 6 -7.49 -2.84 -0.85
CA GLU A 6 -8.06 -1.50 -0.78
C GLU A 6 -7.86 -0.91 0.60
N PHE A 7 -7.43 0.35 0.65
CA PHE A 7 -7.24 1.07 1.88
C PHE A 7 -8.57 1.64 2.39
N ASN A 8 -8.97 1.20 3.57
CA ASN A 8 -10.10 1.77 4.30
C ASN A 8 -9.60 2.90 5.19
N GLU A 9 -10.03 4.13 4.91
CA GLU A 9 -9.60 5.32 5.65
C GLU A 9 -10.12 5.34 7.09
N SER A 10 -11.31 4.78 7.34
CA SER A 10 -11.95 4.76 8.65
C SER A 10 -11.22 3.86 9.64
N THR A 11 -10.71 2.72 9.17
CA THR A 11 -9.94 1.77 10.00
C THR A 11 -8.44 1.92 9.82
N SER A 12 -7.98 2.71 8.85
CA SER A 12 -6.58 2.82 8.45
C SER A 12 -5.94 1.45 8.21
N GLN A 13 -6.60 0.60 7.44
CA GLN A 13 -6.15 -0.77 7.14
C GLN A 13 -6.41 -1.14 5.68
N PHE A 14 -5.66 -2.14 5.18
CA PHE A 14 -5.89 -2.75 3.88
C PHE A 14 -6.78 -3.98 4.00
N PHE A 15 -7.69 -4.14 3.05
CA PHE A 15 -8.59 -5.29 2.92
C PHE A 15 -8.52 -5.87 1.53
N GLU A 16 -8.63 -7.18 1.40
CA GLU A 16 -8.74 -7.81 0.08
C GLU A 16 -9.96 -7.29 -0.67
N THR A 17 -9.74 -7.02 -1.95
CA THR A 17 -10.77 -6.58 -2.86
C THR A 17 -10.60 -7.27 -4.19
N THR A 18 -11.67 -7.34 -4.97
CA THR A 18 -11.62 -7.75 -6.38
C THR A 18 -11.43 -6.56 -7.30
N ARG A 19 -11.45 -5.32 -6.76
CA ARG A 19 -11.24 -4.09 -7.52
C ARG A 19 -9.77 -3.92 -7.88
N ASN A 20 -9.48 -3.82 -9.18
CA ASN A 20 -8.14 -3.55 -9.71
C ASN A 20 -7.92 -2.08 -10.07
N SER A 21 -8.97 -1.25 -9.98
CA SER A 21 -8.93 0.20 -10.23
C SER A 21 -10.05 0.88 -9.43
N ALA A 22 -9.77 2.08 -8.91
CA ALA A 22 -10.74 2.90 -8.20
C ALA A 22 -10.30 4.36 -8.22
N ASP A 23 -11.12 5.23 -8.80
CA ASP A 23 -10.82 6.67 -8.89
C ASP A 23 -10.94 7.38 -7.54
N ASN A 24 -11.62 6.76 -6.58
CA ASN A 24 -11.96 7.34 -5.28
C ASN A 24 -11.38 6.55 -4.10
N ALA A 25 -10.48 5.59 -4.30
CA ALA A 25 -9.87 4.80 -3.21
C ALA A 25 -8.39 4.52 -3.46
N ILE A 26 -7.59 4.43 -2.39
CA ILE A 26 -6.20 4.01 -2.51
C ILE A 26 -6.19 2.49 -2.65
N LEU A 27 -5.55 2.00 -3.71
CA LEU A 27 -5.41 0.57 -3.99
C LEU A 27 -3.95 0.14 -3.90
N LEU A 28 -3.73 -1.12 -3.55
CA LEU A 28 -2.43 -1.77 -3.54
C LEU A 28 -2.55 -3.09 -4.29
N SER A 29 -1.86 -3.21 -5.42
CA SER A 29 -1.73 -4.49 -6.12
C SER A 29 -0.43 -5.16 -5.72
N ILE A 30 -0.49 -6.46 -5.47
CA ILE A 30 0.65 -7.30 -5.12
C ILE A 30 0.84 -8.30 -6.26
N ASP A 31 1.86 -8.09 -7.07
CA ASP A 31 2.22 -9.01 -8.15
C ASP A 31 3.39 -9.90 -7.71
N GLY A 32 3.06 -11.13 -7.33
CA GLY A 32 4.03 -12.16 -6.95
C GLY A 32 5.00 -12.58 -8.05
N ASN A 33 4.62 -12.41 -9.33
CA ASN A 33 5.48 -12.79 -10.46
C ASN A 33 6.54 -11.72 -10.72
N GLN A 34 6.17 -10.45 -10.61
CA GLN A 34 7.07 -9.32 -10.81
C GLN A 34 7.84 -8.93 -9.54
N LYS A 35 7.49 -9.53 -8.39
CA LYS A 35 7.97 -9.12 -7.06
C LYS A 35 7.75 -7.63 -6.78
N LYS A 36 6.58 -7.13 -7.18
CA LYS A 36 6.22 -5.71 -7.04
C LYS A 36 4.95 -5.52 -6.22
N LEU A 37 4.96 -4.47 -5.40
CA LEU A 37 3.78 -3.85 -4.81
C LEU A 37 3.53 -2.53 -5.53
N VAL A 38 2.38 -2.36 -6.17
CA VAL A 38 2.02 -1.10 -6.82
C VAL A 38 0.89 -0.45 -6.05
N MET A 39 1.17 0.65 -5.37
CA MET A 39 0.18 1.45 -4.66
C MET A 39 -0.32 2.57 -5.55
N THR A 40 -1.60 2.54 -5.90
CA THR A 40 -2.27 3.57 -6.69
C THR A 40 -2.99 4.54 -5.78
N VAL A 41 -2.60 5.82 -5.83
CA VAL A 41 -3.18 6.89 -5.03
C VAL A 41 -3.93 7.86 -5.94
N PRO A 42 -5.27 7.91 -5.87
CA PRO A 42 -6.04 8.87 -6.67
C PRO A 42 -5.89 10.30 -6.16
N ALA A 43 -6.26 11.25 -7.03
CA ALA A 43 -6.38 12.65 -6.70
C ALA A 43 -7.38 12.89 -5.56
N GLY A 44 -7.22 13.99 -4.83
CA GLY A 44 -8.14 14.37 -3.75
C GLY A 44 -7.99 13.58 -2.44
N LYS A 45 -7.16 12.52 -2.38
CA LYS A 45 -6.85 11.84 -1.11
C LYS A 45 -6.02 12.72 -0.18
N SER A 46 -6.38 12.74 1.10
CA SER A 46 -5.66 13.52 2.11
C SER A 46 -4.22 13.01 2.30
N MET A 47 -3.30 13.91 2.68
CA MET A 47 -1.92 13.54 3.00
C MET A 47 -1.82 12.50 4.12
N ILE A 48 -2.77 12.53 5.06
CA ILE A 48 -2.83 11.58 6.19
C ILE A 48 -3.16 10.18 5.67
N SER A 49 -4.20 10.06 4.84
CA SER A 49 -4.61 8.79 4.25
C SER A 49 -3.50 8.20 3.38
N ARG A 50 -2.81 9.05 2.59
CA ARG A 50 -1.64 8.65 1.79
C ARG A 50 -0.50 8.09 2.64
N ARG A 51 -0.14 8.80 3.72
CA ARG A 51 0.95 8.39 4.63
C ARG A 51 0.61 7.11 5.38
N ALA A 52 -0.63 6.95 5.83
CA ALA A 52 -1.09 5.74 6.47
C ALA A 52 -1.01 4.55 5.51
N ALA A 53 -1.53 4.69 4.30
CA ALA A 53 -1.46 3.66 3.27
C ALA A 53 -0.01 3.30 2.90
N GLU A 54 0.87 4.28 2.66
CA GLU A 54 2.28 4.01 2.33
C GLU A 54 3.00 3.30 3.47
N ARG A 55 2.77 3.71 4.73
CA ARG A 55 3.35 3.05 5.90
C ARG A 55 2.94 1.58 5.97
N LEU A 56 1.67 1.26 5.73
CA LEU A 56 1.19 -0.11 5.73
C LEU A 56 1.74 -0.91 4.55
N ALA A 57 1.78 -0.33 3.36
CA ALA A 57 2.37 -0.96 2.18
C ALA A 57 3.85 -1.32 2.42
N ARG A 58 4.62 -0.42 3.04
CA ARG A 58 6.00 -0.71 3.50
C ARG A 58 6.07 -1.75 4.61
N GLY A 59 5.04 -1.83 5.46
CA GLY A 59 4.91 -2.92 6.43
C GLY A 59 4.76 -4.26 5.73
N ILE A 60 3.92 -4.32 4.70
CA ILE A 60 3.68 -5.52 3.89
C ILE A 60 4.96 -5.96 3.18
N THR A 61 5.77 -5.04 2.65
CA THR A 61 7.05 -5.45 2.03
C THR A 61 7.99 -6.15 3.01
N LYS A 62 7.90 -5.85 4.31
CA LYS A 62 8.73 -6.46 5.36
C LYS A 62 8.16 -7.78 5.89
N SER A 63 6.86 -7.84 6.17
CA SER A 63 6.24 -8.98 6.88
C SER A 63 5.28 -9.82 6.03
N GLY A 64 4.90 -9.33 4.86
CA GLY A 64 3.84 -9.89 4.02
C GLY A 64 2.44 -9.59 4.55
N PHE A 65 1.49 -9.50 3.63
CA PHE A 65 0.08 -9.40 3.92
C PHE A 65 -0.50 -10.81 4.09
N LEU A 66 -1.27 -11.03 5.17
CA LEU A 66 -1.97 -12.29 5.38
C LEU A 66 -3.29 -12.25 4.62
N CYS A 67 -3.39 -13.09 3.60
CA CYS A 67 -4.57 -13.24 2.80
C CYS A 67 -5.67 -14.04 3.51
N ASN A 68 -6.91 -13.88 3.06
CA ASN A 68 -8.06 -14.61 3.62
C ASN A 68 -7.98 -16.12 3.38
N ASP A 69 -7.22 -16.55 2.37
CA ASP A 69 -6.90 -17.95 2.08
C ASP A 69 -5.81 -18.53 3.02
N GLY A 70 -5.26 -17.71 3.91
CA GLY A 70 -4.18 -18.08 4.84
C GLY A 70 -2.76 -17.93 4.25
N GLY A 71 -2.64 -17.58 2.97
CA GLY A 71 -1.37 -17.30 2.32
C GLY A 71 -0.75 -15.98 2.77
N ARG A 72 0.58 -15.85 2.65
CA ARG A 72 1.27 -14.57 2.83
C ARG A 72 1.85 -14.09 1.51
N VAL A 73 1.56 -12.85 1.14
CA VAL A 73 2.01 -12.24 -0.12
C VAL A 73 2.69 -10.90 0.09
N GLY A 74 3.54 -10.50 -0.85
CA GLY A 74 4.13 -9.16 -0.86
C GLY A 74 5.37 -8.96 0.02
N ARG A 75 5.85 -9.98 0.71
CA ARG A 75 7.15 -9.94 1.42
C ARG A 75 8.30 -9.90 0.43
N ASP A 76 9.32 -9.08 0.69
CA ASP A 76 10.53 -8.91 -0.16
C ASP A 76 10.19 -8.44 -1.58
N HIS A 77 9.12 -7.66 -1.72
CA HIS A 77 8.69 -7.04 -2.98
C HIS A 77 8.99 -5.54 -2.96
N ASP A 78 9.22 -4.97 -4.14
CA ASP A 78 9.51 -3.55 -4.30
C ASP A 78 8.22 -2.73 -4.33
N LEU A 79 8.12 -1.72 -3.47
CA LEU A 79 6.98 -0.80 -3.42
C LEU A 79 7.15 0.34 -4.43
N GLU A 80 6.26 0.38 -5.40
CA GLU A 80 6.09 1.45 -6.38
C GLU A 80 4.81 2.22 -6.05
N VAL A 81 4.89 3.54 -5.95
CA VAL A 81 3.74 4.42 -5.67
C VAL A 81 3.44 5.23 -6.91
N VAL A 82 2.22 5.11 -7.43
CA VAL A 82 1.76 5.72 -8.69
C VAL A 82 0.45 6.49 -8.47
N GLY A 83 0.23 7.52 -9.30
CA GLY A 83 -0.99 8.34 -9.29
C GLY A 83 -0.74 9.83 -9.05
N GLU A 84 -1.78 10.65 -9.25
CA GLU A 84 -1.71 12.12 -9.11
C GLU A 84 -1.37 12.59 -7.70
N GLY A 85 -1.56 11.73 -6.70
CA GLY A 85 -1.13 11.99 -5.34
C GLY A 85 0.39 12.05 -5.17
N GLY A 86 1.14 11.58 -6.18
CA GLY A 86 2.60 11.57 -6.21
C GLY A 86 3.22 10.71 -5.11
N GLN A 87 4.54 10.59 -5.21
CA GLN A 87 5.35 9.99 -4.16
C GLN A 87 5.47 10.96 -2.98
N LEU A 88 5.33 10.47 -1.74
CA LEU A 88 5.56 11.34 -0.57
C LEU A 88 6.99 11.89 -0.62
N PRO A 89 7.20 13.20 -0.34
CA PRO A 89 8.55 13.75 -0.27
C PRO A 89 9.37 13.03 0.81
N ASP A 90 10.66 12.81 0.57
CA ASP A 90 11.50 11.90 1.35
C ASP A 90 11.49 12.16 2.87
N ARG A 91 11.45 13.44 3.27
CA ARG A 91 11.29 13.87 4.67
C ARG A 91 10.05 13.33 5.40
N LEU A 92 9.02 12.89 4.69
CA LEU A 92 7.79 12.31 5.25
C LEU A 92 7.77 10.78 5.23
N ARG A 93 8.69 10.17 4.47
CA ARG A 93 8.87 8.71 4.39
C ARG A 93 9.59 8.17 5.61
N GLU A 94 10.48 8.98 6.18
CA GLU A 94 11.16 8.66 7.43
C GLU A 94 10.14 8.73 8.58
N SER A 95 9.94 7.60 9.27
CA SER A 95 9.23 7.60 10.54
C SER A 95 10.12 8.31 11.58
N PRO A 96 9.60 9.18 12.47
CA PRO A 96 10.38 9.82 13.53
C PRO A 96 10.91 8.86 14.62
N ARG A 97 10.99 7.55 14.33
CA ARG A 97 11.33 6.51 15.29
C ARG A 97 12.41 5.63 14.69
N GLU A 98 13.65 5.97 15.03
CA GLU A 98 14.71 5.07 15.53
C GLU A 98 15.97 5.90 15.73
N VAL A 99 15.95 6.76 16.75
CA VAL A 99 17.17 7.22 17.44
C VAL A 99 16.95 6.85 18.89
N TYR A 100 17.41 5.65 19.27
CA TYR A 100 18.05 5.32 20.55
C TYR A 100 18.38 3.83 20.59
#